data_AF-A0A2R2WYB6-F1
#
_entry.id   AF-A0A2R2WYB6-F1
#
_cell.length_a   1.000
_cell.length_b   1.000
_cell.length_c   1.000
_cell.angle_alpha   90.00
_cell.angle_beta   90.00
_cell.angle_gamma   90.00
#
_symmetry.space_group_name_H-M   'P 1'
#
loop_
_entity.id
_entity.type
_entity.pdbx_description
1 polymer ?
#
loop_
_entity_poly.entity_id
_entity_poly.type
_entity_poly.pdbx_seq_one_letter_code
_entity_poly.pdbx_strand_id
1 'polypeptide(L)'
;TPMYFLLTNLSFLDICYTSTNVPQMLSNMVGIKKTISFSRCATQMYFSLSFGMIECVLLGVMAYDRYVAICHPLHYTVIMDQNTCVQLAAISWSSSFLSSMIINVLTLSLPYCGPNVLNHFF
;
A
#
# COMPACT_ATOMS: atom_id res chain seq x y z
N THR A 1 6.14 -22.42 -2.47
CA THR A 1 6.33 -22.17 -1.03
C THR A 1 5.61 -20.86 -0.67
N PRO A 2 5.12 -20.72 0.57
CA PRO A 2 4.37 -19.52 1.01
C PRO A 2 5.20 -18.23 0.87
N MET A 3 6.51 -18.30 1.12
CA MET A 3 7.43 -17.17 0.91
C MET A 3 7.40 -16.62 -0.53
N TYR A 4 7.48 -17.47 -1.57
CA TYR A 4 7.44 -17.00 -2.96
C TYR A 4 6.09 -16.39 -3.34
N PHE A 5 4.99 -16.88 -2.76
CA PHE A 5 3.67 -16.29 -2.97
C PHE A 5 3.59 -14.86 -2.41
N LEU A 6 4.09 -14.64 -1.19
CA LEU A 6 4.17 -13.30 -0.59
C LEU A 6 5.08 -12.37 -1.39
N LEU A 7 6.23 -12.86 -1.85
CA LEU A 7 7.17 -12.09 -2.67
C LEU A 7 6.56 -11.68 -4.04
N THR A 8 5.75 -12.55 -4.62
CA THR A 8 5.01 -12.25 -5.87
C THR A 8 3.99 -11.14 -5.63
N ASN A 9 3.27 -11.15 -4.51
CA ASN A 9 2.35 -10.07 -4.15
C ASN A 9 3.10 -8.75 -3.89
N LEU A 10 4.24 -8.79 -3.19
CA LEU A 10 5.07 -7.63 -2.92
C LEU A 10 5.62 -7.00 -4.22
N SER A 11 6.18 -7.81 -5.10
CA SER A 11 6.70 -7.33 -6.40
C SER A 11 5.60 -6.75 -7.29
N PHE A 12 4.40 -7.36 -7.29
CA PHE A 12 3.25 -6.78 -7.99
C PHE A 12 2.88 -5.40 -7.41
N LEU A 13 2.88 -5.26 -6.09
CA LEU A 13 2.61 -3.98 -5.42
C LEU A 13 3.65 -2.92 -5.75
N ASP A 14 4.94 -3.25 -5.74
CA ASP A 14 6.01 -2.31 -6.10
C ASP A 14 5.87 -1.82 -7.55
N ILE A 15 5.53 -2.71 -8.47
CA ILE A 15 5.28 -2.34 -9.87
C ILE A 15 4.07 -1.41 -9.97
N CYS A 16 2.97 -1.73 -9.29
CA CYS A 16 1.78 -0.87 -9.26
C CYS A 16 2.07 0.50 -8.63
N TYR A 17 2.81 0.51 -7.52
CA TYR A 17 3.17 1.72 -6.78
C TYR A 17 4.05 2.65 -7.61
N THR A 18 5.11 2.10 -8.22
CA THR A 18 6.00 2.86 -9.10
C THR A 18 5.29 3.32 -10.37
N SER A 19 4.50 2.45 -11.02
CA SER A 19 3.73 2.81 -12.22
C SER A 19 2.69 3.89 -11.96
N THR A 20 2.18 4.04 -10.73
CA THR A 20 1.21 5.09 -10.39
C THR A 20 1.91 6.40 -10.00
N ASN A 21 2.98 6.33 -9.21
CA ASN A 21 3.67 7.52 -8.70
C ASN A 21 4.63 8.15 -9.72
N VAL A 22 5.38 7.35 -10.49
CA VAL A 22 6.40 7.85 -11.44
C VAL A 22 5.82 8.75 -12.53
N PRO A 23 4.76 8.39 -13.27
CA PRO A 23 4.21 9.26 -14.30
C PRO A 23 3.59 10.53 -13.72
N GLN A 24 3.04 10.47 -12.50
CA GLN A 24 2.46 11.62 -11.82
C GLN A 24 3.54 12.61 -11.37
N MET A 25 4.62 12.11 -10.75
CA MET A 25 5.78 12.90 -10.35
C MET A 25 6.47 13.53 -11.58
N LEU A 26 6.60 12.78 -12.68
CA LEU A 26 7.16 13.29 -13.94
C LEU A 26 6.27 14.40 -14.56
N SER A 27 4.94 14.20 -14.56
CA SER A 27 3.98 15.22 -15.01
C SER A 27 4.03 16.48 -14.14
N ASN A 28 4.25 16.34 -12.83
CA ASN A 28 4.41 17.47 -11.91
C ASN A 28 5.71 18.24 -12.15
N MET A 29 6.79 17.57 -12.53
CA MET A 29 8.09 18.21 -12.78
C MET A 29 8.17 18.93 -14.15
N VAL A 30 7.52 18.39 -15.19
CA VAL A 30 7.57 18.94 -16.56
C VAL A 30 6.51 20.04 -16.79
N GLY A 31 5.42 20.05 -16.02
CA GLY A 31 4.32 21.00 -16.19
C GLY A 31 4.62 22.40 -15.62
N ILE A 32 4.59 23.42 -16.48
CA ILE A 32 4.71 24.86 -16.09
C ILE A 32 3.52 25.31 -15.18
N LYS A 33 2.39 24.59 -15.17
CA LYS A 33 1.24 24.79 -14.27
C LYS A 33 1.12 23.64 -13.26
N LYS A 34 1.52 23.91 -12.00
CA LYS A 34 1.49 22.98 -10.85
C LYS A 34 0.10 22.83 -10.19
N THR A 35 -0.97 22.74 -10.98
CA THR A 35 -2.34 22.64 -10.44
C THR A 35 -2.91 21.26 -10.74
N ILE A 36 -2.64 20.32 -9.83
CA ILE A 36 -3.32 19.03 -9.80
C ILE A 36 -4.75 19.28 -9.27
N SER A 37 -5.76 18.70 -9.90
CA SER A 37 -7.12 18.77 -9.36
C SER A 37 -7.18 18.10 -7.98
N PHE A 38 -7.97 18.65 -7.06
CA PHE A 38 -8.18 18.09 -5.72
C PHE A 38 -8.53 16.59 -5.74
N SER A 39 -9.40 16.17 -6.66
CA SER A 39 -9.76 14.75 -6.84
C SER A 39 -8.56 13.86 -7.18
N ARG A 40 -7.69 14.27 -8.12
CA ARG A 40 -6.46 13.52 -8.43
C ARG A 40 -5.50 13.42 -7.25
N CYS A 41 -5.31 14.52 -6.53
CA CYS A 41 -4.44 14.53 -5.34
C CYS A 41 -4.99 13.57 -4.26
N ALA A 42 -6.31 13.62 -4.00
CA ALA A 42 -6.96 12.71 -3.08
C ALA A 42 -6.78 11.23 -3.49
N THR A 43 -6.96 10.91 -4.78
CA THR A 43 -6.76 9.55 -5.29
C THR A 43 -5.30 9.09 -5.21
N GLN A 44 -4.34 9.96 -5.55
CA GLN A 44 -2.90 9.64 -5.46
C GLN A 44 -2.51 9.36 -4.00
N MET A 45 -2.93 10.22 -3.08
CA MET A 45 -2.67 10.03 -1.65
C MET A 45 -3.30 8.74 -1.12
N TYR A 46 -4.52 8.41 -1.54
CA TYR A 46 -5.19 7.16 -1.18
C TYR A 46 -4.43 5.93 -1.66
N PHE A 47 -4.03 5.88 -2.94
CA PHE A 47 -3.29 4.74 -3.49
C PHE A 47 -1.92 4.61 -2.85
N SER A 48 -1.18 5.72 -2.69
CA SER A 48 0.16 5.67 -2.10
C SER A 48 0.14 5.24 -0.64
N LEU A 49 -0.82 5.72 0.18
CA LEU A 49 -0.99 5.19 1.54
C LEU A 49 -1.38 3.71 1.53
N SER A 50 -2.33 3.31 0.68
CA SER A 50 -2.81 1.92 0.64
C SER A 50 -1.65 0.97 0.32
N PHE A 51 -0.91 1.24 -0.76
CA PHE A 51 0.19 0.38 -1.19
C PHE A 51 1.33 0.34 -0.16
N GLY A 52 1.71 1.47 0.44
CA GLY A 52 2.74 1.48 1.48
C GLY A 52 2.32 0.71 2.74
N MET A 53 1.03 0.76 3.12
CA MET A 53 0.50 -0.04 4.23
C MET A 53 0.51 -1.55 3.91
N ILE A 54 0.10 -1.93 2.69
CA ILE A 54 0.12 -3.34 2.27
C ILE A 54 1.56 -3.87 2.25
N GLU A 55 2.51 -3.08 1.75
CA GLU A 55 3.95 -3.41 1.74
C GLU A 55 4.46 -3.68 3.17
N CYS A 56 4.19 -2.77 4.11
CA CYS A 56 4.57 -2.92 5.52
C CYS A 56 3.99 -4.20 6.13
N VAL A 57 2.71 -4.48 5.90
CA VAL A 57 2.04 -5.67 6.44
C VAL A 57 2.61 -6.95 5.82
N LEU A 58 2.82 -6.98 4.49
CA LEU A 58 3.41 -8.14 3.81
C LEU A 58 4.85 -8.40 4.27
N LEU A 59 5.66 -7.36 4.46
CA LEU A 59 7.00 -7.46 5.04
C LEU A 59 6.95 -8.07 6.45
N GLY A 60 5.99 -7.62 7.28
CA GLY A 60 5.75 -8.18 8.60
C GLY A 60 5.36 -9.66 8.56
N VAL A 61 4.48 -10.06 7.64
CA VAL A 61 4.08 -11.46 7.45
C VAL A 61 5.26 -12.31 6.97
N MET A 62 6.11 -11.81 6.07
CA MET A 62 7.31 -12.52 5.64
C MET A 62 8.35 -12.67 6.77
N ALA A 63 8.50 -11.65 7.62
CA ALA A 63 9.34 -11.73 8.81
C ALA A 63 8.78 -12.77 9.80
N TYR A 64 7.47 -12.80 9.98
CA TYR A 64 6.78 -13.80 10.79
C TYR A 64 6.95 -15.22 10.23
N ASP A 65 6.86 -15.40 8.91
CA ASP A 65 7.13 -16.67 8.24
C ASP A 65 8.52 -17.21 8.55
N ARG A 66 9.55 -16.36 8.42
CA ARG A 66 10.93 -16.73 8.75
C ARG A 66 11.09 -17.05 10.23
N TYR A 67 10.43 -16.30 11.12
CA TYR A 67 10.44 -16.55 12.56
C TYR A 67 9.85 -17.93 12.91
N VAL A 68 8.66 -18.26 12.40
CA VAL A 68 8.00 -19.55 12.66
C VAL A 68 8.79 -20.71 12.07
N ALA A 69 9.39 -20.54 10.89
CA ALA A 69 10.24 -21.55 10.27
C ALA A 69 11.47 -21.90 11.15
N ILE A 70 12.04 -20.92 11.87
CA ILE A 70 13.20 -21.12 12.75
C ILE A 70 12.77 -21.70 14.11
N CYS A 71 11.76 -21.11 14.75
CA CYS A 71 11.37 -21.49 16.10
C CYS A 71 10.51 -22.77 16.17
N HIS A 72 9.77 -23.11 15.11
CA HIS A 72 8.81 -24.23 15.12
C HIS A 72 8.80 -25.01 13.78
N PRO A 73 9.93 -25.64 13.39
CA PRO A 73 10.07 -26.28 12.08
C PRO A 73 9.07 -27.43 11.84
N LEU A 74 8.70 -28.20 12.87
CA LEU A 74 7.74 -29.32 12.75
C LEU A 74 6.28 -28.87 12.56
N HIS A 75 5.92 -27.68 13.07
CA HIS A 75 4.56 -27.13 12.95
C HIS A 75 4.43 -26.14 11.79
N TYR A 76 5.53 -25.75 11.15
CA TYR A 76 5.55 -24.73 10.10
C TYR A 76 4.62 -25.07 8.93
N THR A 77 4.59 -26.32 8.47
CA THR A 77 3.74 -26.74 7.34
C THR A 77 2.24 -26.71 7.66
N VAL A 78 1.87 -26.84 8.93
CA VAL A 78 0.47 -26.75 9.39
C VAL A 78 0.05 -25.29 9.59
N ILE A 79 0.98 -24.44 10.06
CA ILE A 79 0.72 -23.02 10.31
C ILE A 79 0.72 -22.24 8.99
N MET A 80 1.69 -22.50 8.11
CA MET A 80 1.95 -21.75 6.89
C MET A 80 1.56 -22.54 5.62
N ASP A 81 0.30 -22.93 5.55
CA ASP A 81 -0.26 -23.53 4.34
C ASP A 81 -0.59 -22.47 3.27
N GLN A 82 -0.72 -22.90 2.01
CA GLN A 82 -1.11 -22.06 0.88
C GLN A 82 -2.42 -21.30 1.17
N ASN A 83 -3.39 -21.93 1.82
CA ASN A 83 -4.68 -21.29 2.13
C ASN A 83 -4.52 -20.17 3.17
N THR A 84 -3.69 -20.38 4.20
CA THR A 84 -3.35 -19.33 5.19
C THR A 84 -2.64 -18.16 4.51
N CYS A 85 -1.76 -18.43 3.55
CA CYS A 85 -1.05 -17.41 2.79
C CYS A 85 -2.01 -16.53 1.96
N VAL A 86 -3.00 -17.15 1.32
CA VAL A 86 -4.07 -16.43 0.60
C VAL A 86 -4.93 -15.62 1.57
N GLN A 87 -5.30 -16.16 2.73
CA GLN A 87 -6.05 -15.43 3.75
C GLN A 87 -5.28 -14.22 4.29
N LEU A 88 -3.99 -14.39 4.61
CA LEU A 88 -3.12 -13.30 5.09
C LEU A 88 -2.98 -12.20 4.04
N ALA A 89 -2.84 -12.56 2.76
CA ALA A 89 -2.87 -11.58 1.68
C ALA A 89 -4.24 -10.88 1.61
N ALA A 90 -5.35 -11.61 1.59
CA ALA A 90 -6.67 -10.99 1.54
C ALA A 90 -6.92 -10.03 2.72
N ILE A 91 -6.48 -10.39 3.93
CA ILE A 91 -6.55 -9.55 5.12
C ILE A 91 -5.64 -8.34 5.00
N SER A 92 -4.40 -8.49 4.52
CA SER A 92 -3.47 -7.35 4.38
C SER A 92 -3.99 -6.32 3.38
N TRP A 93 -4.53 -6.77 2.25
CA TRP A 93 -5.14 -5.90 1.24
C TRP A 93 -6.39 -5.21 1.78
N SER A 94 -7.34 -5.96 2.35
CA SER A 94 -8.60 -5.40 2.85
C SER A 94 -8.40 -4.42 4.02
N SER A 95 -7.56 -4.76 5.00
CA SER A 95 -7.26 -3.89 6.13
C SER A 95 -6.56 -2.60 5.69
N SER A 96 -5.57 -2.70 4.79
CA SER A 96 -4.84 -1.52 4.31
C SER A 96 -5.70 -0.57 3.49
N PHE A 97 -6.59 -1.10 2.62
CA PHE A 97 -7.54 -0.27 1.88
C PHE A 97 -8.52 0.45 2.80
N LEU A 98 -9.04 -0.25 3.82
CA LEU A 98 -9.96 0.34 4.77
C LEU A 98 -9.27 1.43 5.60
N SER A 99 -8.09 1.15 6.13
CA SER A 99 -7.30 2.12 6.89
C SER A 99 -6.92 3.33 6.04
N SER A 100 -6.48 3.13 4.80
CA SER A 100 -6.19 4.24 3.89
C SER A 100 -7.43 5.07 3.57
N MET A 101 -8.60 4.43 3.41
CA MET A 101 -9.85 5.15 3.15
C MET A 101 -10.22 6.03 4.35
N ILE A 102 -10.10 5.50 5.57
CA ILE A 102 -10.35 6.25 6.80
C ILE A 102 -9.39 7.44 6.90
N ILE A 103 -8.08 7.22 6.70
CA ILE A 103 -7.07 8.28 6.77
C ILE A 103 -7.32 9.34 5.69
N ASN A 104 -7.68 8.93 4.47
CA ASN A 104 -7.98 9.85 3.38
C ASN A 104 -9.24 10.67 3.67
N VAL A 105 -10.34 10.04 4.09
CA VAL A 105 -11.59 10.74 4.48
C VAL A 105 -11.35 11.70 5.63
N LEU A 106 -10.61 11.28 6.67
CA LEU A 106 -10.23 12.17 7.77
C LEU A 106 -9.42 13.36 7.25
N THR A 107 -8.42 13.11 6.41
CA THR A 107 -7.59 14.18 5.83
C THR A 107 -8.42 15.16 5.02
N LEU A 108 -9.34 14.67 4.18
CA LEU A 108 -10.23 15.51 3.36
C LEU A 108 -11.31 16.22 4.18
N SER A 109 -11.71 15.65 5.32
CA SER A 109 -12.73 16.21 6.22
C SER A 109 -12.15 17.24 7.20
N LEU A 110 -10.81 17.34 7.33
CA LEU A 110 -10.21 18.47 8.01
C LEU A 110 -10.59 19.75 7.26
N PRO A 111 -10.96 20.83 7.96
CA PRO A 111 -11.42 22.06 7.33
C PRO A 111 -10.24 22.71 6.58
N TYR A 112 -10.11 22.40 5.29
CA TYR A 112 -9.24 23.15 4.39
C TYR A 112 -9.83 24.54 4.22
N CYS A 113 -9.29 25.50 4.96
CA CYS A 113 -9.70 26.89 4.94
C CYS A 113 -9.08 27.58 3.72
N GLY A 114 -9.74 27.53 2.56
CA GLY A 114 -9.30 28.21 1.32
C GLY A 114 -9.64 27.43 0.05
N PRO A 115 -9.57 28.06 -1.14
CA PRO A 115 -10.07 27.47 -2.40
C PRO A 115 -9.41 26.11 -2.60
N ASN A 116 -10.17 25.11 -3.04
CA ASN A 116 -9.78 23.71 -3.31
C ASN A 116 -8.60 23.58 -4.30
N VAL A 117 -7.45 24.16 -3.96
CA VAL A 117 -6.22 24.31 -4.74
C VAL A 117 -5.09 24.06 -3.74
N LEU A 118 -4.75 22.79 -3.57
CA LEU A 118 -3.59 22.36 -2.80
C LEU A 118 -2.32 22.76 -3.56
N ASN A 119 -1.70 23.87 -3.16
CA ASN A 119 -0.37 24.29 -3.62
C ASN A 119 0.73 23.49 -2.91
N HIS A 120 0.71 22.17 -3.02
CA HIS A 120 1.84 21.25 -2.83
C HIS A 120 1.28 19.83 -2.66
N PHE A 121 1.87 18.85 -3.35
CA PHE A 121 2.70 17.79 -2.75
C PHE A 121 3.05 16.74 -3.83
N PHE A 122 4.35 16.42 -3.89
CA PHE A 122 5.10 15.45 -4.71
C PHE A 122 4.44 14.87 -5.99
#